data_AF-A0A8S3IQG3-F1
#
_entry.id   AF-A0A8S3IQG3-F1
#
_cell.length_a   1.000
_cell.length_b   1.000
_cell.length_c   1.000
_cell.angle_alpha   90.00
_cell.angle_beta   90.00
_cell.angle_gamma   90.00
#
_symmetry.space_group_name_H-M   'P 1'
#
loop_
_entity.id
_entity.type
_entity.pdbx_description
1 polymer ?
#
loop_
_entity_poly.entity_id
_entity_poly.type
_entity_poly.pdbx_seq_one_letter_code
_entity_poly.pdbx_strand_id
1 'polypeptide(L)'
;YVWYVPITCRFSNDSTTFSYNRTFYLDRVTMNVDFGNVYYNYFYCNTDFAGYYIMDYTSANWEDLAEALDNNNTQITDKDRANLINNAFLSAQTTEESYRVVRSVTQFFFRSAYSGLLPWQVLSYHANRMLDVLEYESLFGAVQKYFQLVVRNYYRNNEVSLWNDQGTFSDHILKTIIIQLACRTRLHECIDKATTLWDEGYPDLANGLVNHSLVSVLLFNS
;
A
#
# COMPACT_ATOMS: atom_id res chain seq x y z
N TYR A 1 11.27 13.24 24.51
CA TYR A 1 12.43 12.96 23.65
C TYR A 1 12.48 14.01 22.54
N VAL A 2 13.66 14.47 22.13
CA VAL A 2 13.83 15.43 21.03
C VAL A 2 14.86 14.85 20.05
N TRP A 3 14.51 14.84 18.77
CA TRP A 3 15.37 14.38 17.68
C TRP A 3 15.66 15.56 16.74
N TYR A 4 16.85 15.57 16.15
CA TYR A 4 17.18 16.48 15.06
C TYR A 4 16.80 15.81 13.74
N VAL A 5 15.74 16.30 13.08
CA VAL A 5 15.14 15.59 11.94
C VAL A 5 15.17 16.47 10.69
N PRO A 6 15.85 16.04 9.62
CA PRO A 6 15.71 16.67 8.30
C PRO A 6 14.38 16.22 7.66
N ILE A 7 13.48 17.19 7.46
CA ILE A 7 12.16 16.98 6.89
C ILE A 7 12.14 17.56 5.49
N THR A 8 12.17 16.70 4.47
CA THR A 8 12.02 17.10 3.07
C THR A 8 10.55 16.96 2.66
N CYS A 9 9.98 18.01 2.07
CA CYS A 9 8.58 18.07 1.68
C CYS A 9 8.42 18.56 0.24
N ARG A 10 7.45 17.97 -0.46
CA ARG A 10 6.98 18.43 -1.76
C ARG A 10 5.63 19.11 -1.62
N PHE A 11 5.53 20.28 -2.24
CA PHE A 11 4.35 21.13 -2.16
C PHE A 11 3.71 21.29 -3.53
N SER A 12 2.39 21.40 -3.51
CA SER A 12 1.57 21.59 -4.67
C SER A 12 0.70 22.84 -4.53
N ASN A 13 0.52 23.58 -5.62
CA ASN A 13 -0.35 24.75 -5.71
C ASN A 13 -1.58 24.52 -6.62
N ASP A 14 -1.70 23.33 -7.22
CA ASP A 14 -2.82 22.89 -8.06
C ASP A 14 -3.09 21.39 -7.80
N SER A 15 -4.14 20.78 -8.35
CA SER A 15 -4.45 19.37 -8.07
C SER A 15 -3.53 18.36 -8.79
N THR A 16 -2.57 18.82 -9.59
CA THR A 16 -1.88 17.98 -10.59
C THR A 16 -0.36 17.93 -10.46
N THR A 17 0.28 18.93 -9.84
CA THR A 17 1.75 19.03 -9.84
C THR A 17 2.37 19.39 -8.48
N PHE A 18 3.44 18.70 -8.12
CA PHE A 18 4.33 19.02 -7.01
C PHE A 18 5.54 19.83 -7.50
N SER A 19 5.31 21.12 -7.71
CA SER A 19 6.26 22.05 -8.34
C SER A 19 7.35 22.56 -7.40
N TYR A 20 7.23 22.34 -6.08
CA TYR A 20 8.16 22.90 -5.10
C TYR A 20 8.66 21.83 -4.13
N ASN A 21 9.95 21.89 -3.79
CA ASN A 21 10.59 21.03 -2.80
C ASN A 21 11.31 21.91 -1.77
N ARG A 22 11.15 21.62 -0.47
CA ARG A 22 11.90 22.29 0.60
C ARG A 22 12.29 21.29 1.68
N THR A 23 13.48 21.49 2.25
CA THR A 23 13.96 20.75 3.42
C THR A 23 13.99 21.67 4.64
N PHE A 24 13.45 21.20 5.74
CA PHE A 24 13.45 21.84 7.04
C PHE A 24 14.26 21.00 8.02
N TYR A 25 14.90 21.65 8.99
CA TYR A 25 15.66 20.95 10.02
C TYR A 25 14.97 21.18 11.36
N LEU A 26 14.19 20.20 11.79
CA LEU A 26 13.48 20.25 13.06
C LEU A 26 14.49 20.01 14.19
N ASP A 27 14.72 21.02 15.02
CA ASP A 27 15.67 21.02 16.15
C ASP A 27 14.98 21.16 17.52
N ARG A 28 13.65 21.23 17.52
CA ARG A 28 12.80 21.52 18.69
C ARG A 28 11.44 20.83 18.55
N VAL A 29 10.65 20.80 19.63
CA VAL A 29 9.35 20.09 19.67
C VAL A 29 8.34 20.69 18.70
N THR A 30 8.32 22.01 18.53
CA THR A 30 7.40 22.71 17.64
C THR A 30 8.14 23.78 16.86
N MET A 31 8.03 23.72 15.55
CA MET A 31 8.60 24.70 14.62
C MET A 31 7.49 25.17 13.69
N ASN A 32 7.27 26.47 13.67
CA ASN A 32 6.39 27.11 12.69
C ASN A 32 7.22 27.51 11.48
N VAL A 33 6.76 27.15 10.29
CA VAL A 33 7.41 27.50 9.03
C VAL A 33 6.57 28.59 8.37
N ASP A 34 7.20 29.73 8.08
CA ASP A 34 6.59 30.81 7.31
C ASP A 34 6.95 30.66 5.81
N PHE A 35 5.91 30.67 4.97
CA PHE A 35 6.04 30.59 3.52
C PHE A 35 5.97 31.97 2.84
N GLY A 36 5.84 33.05 3.62
CA GLY A 36 5.70 34.41 3.12
C GLY A 36 4.44 34.56 2.26
N ASN A 37 4.59 35.08 1.04
CA ASN A 37 3.48 35.29 0.11
C ASN A 37 3.18 34.07 -0.79
N VAL A 38 3.80 32.91 -0.52
CA VAL A 38 3.60 31.70 -1.31
C VAL A 38 2.56 30.82 -0.64
N TYR A 39 1.55 30.40 -1.41
CA TYR A 39 0.48 29.52 -0.95
C TYR A 39 0.60 28.16 -1.64
N TYR A 40 0.42 27.10 -0.86
CA TYR A 40 0.37 25.72 -1.32
C TYR A 40 -0.99 25.14 -0.89
N ASN A 41 -1.62 24.35 -1.77
CA ASN A 41 -2.89 23.71 -1.49
C ASN A 41 -2.69 22.52 -0.55
N TYR A 42 -1.72 21.65 -0.89
CA TYR A 42 -1.38 20.48 -0.11
C TYR A 42 0.09 20.10 -0.30
N PHE A 43 0.57 19.25 0.59
CA PHE A 43 1.95 18.79 0.60
C PHE A 43 2.07 17.39 1.20
N TYR A 44 3.17 16.73 0.89
CA TYR A 44 3.63 15.57 1.66
C TYR A 44 5.12 15.71 1.98
N CYS A 45 5.52 15.10 3.08
CA CYS A 45 6.90 15.10 3.55
C CYS A 45 7.46 13.67 3.64
N ASN A 46 8.73 13.59 4.02
CA ASN A 46 9.50 12.35 4.03
C ASN A 46 9.59 11.75 2.62
N THR A 47 10.06 12.56 1.66
CA THR A 47 10.23 12.18 0.26
C THR A 47 11.16 10.97 0.11
N ASP A 48 10.87 10.13 -0.87
CA ASP A 48 11.52 8.84 -1.14
C ASP A 48 11.46 7.85 0.03
N PHE A 49 10.62 8.12 1.02
CA PHE A 49 10.52 7.36 2.26
C PHE A 49 11.89 7.19 2.96
N ALA A 50 12.74 8.22 2.88
CA ALA A 50 14.15 8.13 3.31
C ALA A 50 14.36 8.38 4.81
N GLY A 51 13.44 9.07 5.47
CA GLY A 51 13.49 9.44 6.87
C GLY A 51 12.86 8.41 7.79
N TYR A 52 13.46 8.21 8.96
CA TYR A 52 12.96 7.32 10.00
C TYR A 52 11.99 8.05 10.95
N TYR A 53 10.86 8.48 10.40
CA TYR A 53 9.77 9.12 11.14
C TYR A 53 8.45 8.99 10.36
N ILE A 54 7.35 9.07 11.09
CA ILE A 54 5.98 9.01 10.56
C ILE A 54 5.47 10.44 10.41
N MET A 55 4.75 10.71 9.32
CA MET A 55 4.06 11.97 9.12
C MET A 55 2.57 11.80 9.42
N ASP A 56 1.98 12.84 10.00
CA ASP A 56 0.53 12.99 10.06
C ASP A 56 0.17 14.39 9.57
N TYR A 57 -0.99 14.49 8.93
CA TYR A 57 -1.46 15.71 8.29
C TYR A 57 -2.86 16.06 8.77
N THR A 58 -3.27 17.31 8.57
CA THR A 58 -4.65 17.70 8.82
C THR A 58 -5.60 16.95 7.88
N SER A 59 -6.87 16.79 8.28
CA SER A 59 -7.88 16.09 7.47
C SER A 59 -7.99 16.66 6.05
N ALA A 60 -7.97 17.99 5.91
CA ALA A 60 -8.00 18.64 4.60
C ALA A 60 -6.81 18.25 3.70
N ASN A 61 -5.59 18.25 4.24
CA ASN A 61 -4.41 17.85 3.47
C ASN A 61 -4.44 16.35 3.13
N TRP A 62 -4.99 15.51 4.01
CA TRP A 62 -5.21 14.09 3.72
C TRP A 62 -6.23 13.88 2.58
N GLU A 63 -7.29 14.66 2.52
CA GLU A 63 -8.28 14.63 1.44
C GLU A 63 -7.64 15.02 0.10
N ASP A 64 -6.89 16.12 0.05
CA ASP A 64 -6.18 16.56 -1.16
C ASP A 64 -5.13 15.54 -1.63
N LEU A 65 -4.39 14.92 -0.69
CA LEU A 65 -3.44 13.85 -1.00
C LEU A 65 -4.14 12.60 -1.54
N ALA A 66 -5.28 12.22 -0.98
CA ALA A 66 -6.06 11.08 -1.47
C ALA A 66 -6.59 11.34 -2.88
N GLU A 67 -7.07 12.56 -3.16
CA GLU A 67 -7.48 12.96 -4.51
C GLU A 67 -6.30 12.93 -5.50
N ALA A 68 -5.13 13.45 -5.12
CA ALA A 68 -3.94 13.44 -5.97
C ALA A 68 -3.46 12.01 -6.28
N LEU A 69 -3.51 11.11 -5.28
CA LEU A 69 -3.21 9.69 -5.45
C LEU A 69 -4.20 9.03 -6.40
N ASP A 70 -5.49 9.26 -6.17
CA ASP A 70 -6.54 8.71 -7.01
C ASP A 70 -6.31 9.19 -8.44
N ASN A 71 -6.16 10.50 -8.69
CA ASN A 71 -5.89 11.09 -10.02
C ASN A 71 -4.63 10.60 -10.75
N ASN A 72 -3.92 9.61 -10.21
CA ASN A 72 -2.73 9.00 -10.76
C ASN A 72 -1.66 10.05 -11.03
N ASN A 73 -1.47 10.94 -10.07
CA ASN A 73 -0.43 11.93 -10.13
C ASN A 73 0.94 11.22 -10.18
N THR A 74 1.52 11.17 -11.39
CA THR A 74 2.78 10.47 -11.67
C THR A 74 3.98 11.12 -10.98
N GLN A 75 3.82 12.32 -10.42
CA GLN A 75 4.86 13.01 -9.67
C GLN A 75 5.02 12.48 -8.24
N ILE A 76 3.98 11.83 -7.68
CA ILE A 76 4.12 11.09 -6.42
C ILE A 76 4.80 9.77 -6.77
N THR A 77 6.04 9.58 -6.34
CA THR A 77 6.82 8.39 -6.67
C THR A 77 6.25 7.14 -6.03
N ASP A 78 6.66 5.95 -6.48
CA ASP A 78 6.18 4.70 -5.89
C ASP A 78 6.55 4.56 -4.40
N LYS A 79 7.73 5.06 -4.03
CA LYS A 79 8.18 5.14 -2.63
C LYS A 79 7.32 6.09 -1.81
N ASP A 80 6.99 7.26 -2.36
CA ASP A 80 6.16 8.26 -1.68
C ASP A 80 4.73 7.76 -1.49
N ARG A 81 4.14 7.11 -2.51
CA ARG A 81 2.83 6.46 -2.38
C ARG A 81 2.85 5.40 -1.28
N ALA A 82 3.90 4.59 -1.21
CA ALA A 82 4.07 3.58 -0.17
C ALA A 82 4.17 4.23 1.22
N ASN A 83 4.91 5.33 1.34
CA ASN A 83 5.03 6.10 2.59
C ASN A 83 3.69 6.70 3.02
N LEU A 84 2.92 7.29 2.09
CA LEU A 84 1.60 7.85 2.38
C LEU A 84 0.63 6.79 2.90
N ILE A 85 0.59 5.60 2.29
CA ILE A 85 -0.20 4.47 2.79
C ILE A 85 0.27 4.06 4.18
N ASN A 86 1.58 3.93 4.38
CA ASN A 86 2.15 3.54 5.67
C ASN A 86 1.75 4.54 6.78
N ASN A 87 1.89 5.84 6.51
CA ASN A 87 1.52 6.90 7.44
C ASN A 87 0.02 6.90 7.74
N ALA A 88 -0.83 6.70 6.73
CA ALA A 88 -2.27 6.62 6.93
C ALA A 88 -2.65 5.45 7.87
N PHE A 89 -2.08 4.26 7.67
CA PHE A 89 -2.35 3.10 8.54
C PHE A 89 -1.79 3.27 9.96
N LEU A 90 -0.60 3.88 10.11
CA LEU A 90 -0.01 4.11 11.43
C LEU A 90 -0.74 5.22 12.20
N SER A 91 -1.19 6.28 11.52
CA SER A 91 -2.07 7.30 12.09
C SER A 91 -3.44 6.70 12.48
N ALA A 92 -3.95 5.75 11.69
CA ALA A 92 -5.21 5.03 11.95
C ALA A 92 -5.28 4.25 13.25
N GLN A 93 -4.14 3.84 13.79
CA GLN A 93 -4.10 3.12 15.06
C GLN A 93 -4.40 4.02 16.28
N THR A 94 -4.52 5.34 16.09
CA THR A 94 -4.71 6.30 17.18
C THR A 94 -6.16 6.76 17.37
N THR A 95 -7.00 6.79 16.31
CA THR A 95 -8.43 7.16 16.39
C THR A 95 -9.27 6.49 15.29
N GLU A 96 -10.60 6.38 15.50
CA GLU A 96 -11.52 5.83 14.48
C GLU A 96 -11.63 6.70 13.21
N GLU A 97 -11.57 8.02 13.34
CA GLU A 97 -11.65 8.96 12.20
C GLU A 97 -10.53 8.71 11.19
N SER A 98 -9.40 8.22 11.67
CA SER A 98 -8.20 7.95 10.89
C SER A 98 -8.33 6.73 9.95
N TYR A 99 -9.28 5.81 10.15
CA TYR A 99 -9.55 4.73 9.17
C TYR A 99 -10.29 5.21 7.92
N ARG A 100 -10.96 6.37 7.96
CA ARG A 100 -11.51 7.01 6.75
C ARG A 100 -10.39 7.47 5.83
N VAL A 101 -9.32 8.03 6.41
CA VAL A 101 -8.12 8.43 5.67
C VAL A 101 -7.49 7.23 4.98
N VAL A 102 -7.33 6.10 5.70
CA VAL A 102 -6.83 4.84 5.10
C VAL A 102 -7.64 4.48 3.87
N ARG A 103 -8.98 4.42 4.01
CA ARG A 103 -9.86 4.07 2.88
C ARG A 103 -9.66 5.02 1.70
N SER A 104 -9.59 6.34 1.93
CA SER A 104 -9.41 7.34 0.87
C SER A 104 -8.05 7.21 0.18
N VAL A 105 -6.97 7.07 0.95
CA VAL A 105 -5.61 6.90 0.44
C VAL A 105 -5.44 5.60 -0.35
N THR A 106 -6.20 4.54 -0.04
CA THR A 106 -6.14 3.27 -0.78
C THR A 106 -7.14 3.19 -1.94
N GLN A 107 -7.92 4.23 -2.23
CA GLN A 107 -8.87 4.21 -3.36
C GLN A 107 -8.18 4.07 -4.72
N PHE A 108 -6.98 4.60 -4.88
CA PHE A 108 -6.29 4.55 -6.18
C PHE A 108 -5.97 3.11 -6.65
N PHE A 109 -5.91 2.12 -5.75
CA PHE A 109 -5.78 0.70 -6.13
C PHE A 109 -7.00 0.19 -6.94
N PHE A 110 -8.12 0.92 -6.90
CA PHE A 110 -9.29 0.62 -7.72
C PHE A 110 -9.19 1.12 -9.16
N ARG A 111 -8.13 1.85 -9.54
CA ARG A 111 -7.96 2.32 -10.92
C ARG A 111 -7.35 1.25 -11.82
N SER A 112 -7.82 1.21 -13.06
CA SER A 112 -7.20 0.43 -14.14
C SER A 112 -5.81 1.01 -14.46
N ALA A 113 -4.79 0.15 -14.62
CA ALA A 113 -3.39 0.48 -14.94
C ALA A 113 -2.41 0.77 -13.78
N TYR A 114 -2.78 0.66 -12.51
CA TYR A 114 -1.80 0.81 -11.42
C TYR A 114 -1.02 -0.48 -11.14
N SER A 115 0.33 -0.46 -11.18
CA SER A 115 1.22 -1.62 -10.99
C SER A 115 2.47 -1.35 -10.14
N GLY A 116 2.36 -0.55 -9.08
CA GLY A 116 3.54 -0.24 -8.24
C GLY A 116 3.79 -1.24 -7.11
N LEU A 117 5.00 -1.82 -7.09
CA LEU A 117 5.40 -2.85 -6.13
C LEU A 117 5.37 -2.37 -4.67
N LEU A 118 5.92 -1.18 -4.38
CA LEU A 118 6.12 -0.76 -2.99
C LEU A 118 4.79 -0.45 -2.29
N PRO A 119 3.82 0.24 -2.92
CA PRO A 119 2.51 0.45 -2.31
C PRO A 119 1.75 -0.85 -2.05
N TRP A 120 1.82 -1.83 -2.96
CA TRP A 120 1.24 -3.16 -2.72
C TRP A 120 1.90 -3.88 -1.55
N GLN A 121 3.21 -3.78 -1.42
CA GLN A 121 3.94 -4.36 -0.30
C GLN A 121 3.50 -3.76 1.04
N VAL A 122 3.41 -2.43 1.13
CA VAL A 122 2.96 -1.73 2.35
C VAL A 122 1.49 -2.01 2.65
N LEU A 123 0.62 -1.97 1.63
CA LEU A 123 -0.80 -2.29 1.77
C LEU A 123 -0.97 -3.70 2.32
N SER A 124 -0.31 -4.69 1.72
CA SER A 124 -0.41 -6.09 2.13
C SER A 124 0.08 -6.27 3.57
N TYR A 125 1.18 -5.63 3.96
CA TYR A 125 1.67 -5.68 5.34
C TYR A 125 0.61 -5.20 6.34
N HIS A 126 0.04 -4.01 6.14
CA HIS A 126 -0.96 -3.45 7.05
C HIS A 126 -2.29 -4.21 7.00
N ALA A 127 -2.70 -4.67 5.81
CA ALA A 127 -3.90 -5.49 5.63
C ALA A 127 -3.80 -6.81 6.42
N ASN A 128 -2.67 -7.52 6.33
CA ASN A 128 -2.46 -8.75 7.09
C ASN A 128 -2.56 -8.49 8.60
N ARG A 129 -1.89 -7.46 9.11
CA ARG A 129 -1.98 -7.11 10.55
C ARG A 129 -3.40 -6.76 10.98
N MET A 130 -4.12 -6.02 10.14
CA MET A 130 -5.52 -5.66 10.43
C MET A 130 -6.41 -6.91 10.46
N LEU A 131 -6.21 -7.86 9.53
CA LEU A 131 -6.94 -9.13 9.51
C LEU A 131 -6.62 -10.00 10.73
N ASP A 132 -5.35 -10.03 11.18
CA ASP A 132 -4.93 -10.76 12.38
C ASP A 132 -5.63 -10.22 13.63
N VAL A 133 -5.66 -8.89 13.79
CA VAL A 133 -6.30 -8.24 14.94
C VAL A 133 -7.81 -8.47 14.93
N LEU A 134 -8.42 -8.50 13.75
CA LEU A 134 -9.87 -8.59 13.61
C LEU A 134 -10.41 -10.01 13.50
N GLU A 135 -9.61 -11.07 13.52
CA GLU A 135 -10.03 -12.44 13.16
C GLU A 135 -11.32 -12.92 13.85
N TYR A 136 -11.56 -12.50 15.09
CA TYR A 136 -12.74 -12.86 15.89
C TYR A 136 -13.73 -11.69 16.10
N GLU A 137 -13.51 -10.58 15.42
CA GLU A 137 -14.31 -9.36 15.55
C GLU A 137 -15.40 -9.28 14.48
N SER A 138 -16.51 -8.63 14.83
CA SER A 138 -17.66 -8.45 13.91
C SER A 138 -17.30 -7.73 12.61
N LEU A 139 -16.24 -6.91 12.61
CA LEU A 139 -15.76 -6.16 11.45
C LEU A 139 -14.92 -7.00 10.47
N PHE A 140 -14.47 -8.19 10.86
CA PHE A 140 -13.58 -9.03 10.05
C PHE A 140 -14.09 -9.19 8.61
N GLY A 141 -15.35 -9.61 8.46
CA GLY A 141 -15.93 -9.89 7.14
C GLY A 141 -16.00 -8.66 6.23
N ALA A 142 -16.22 -7.47 6.80
CA ALA A 142 -16.25 -6.22 6.03
C ALA A 142 -14.84 -5.83 5.54
N VAL A 143 -13.82 -5.96 6.40
CA VAL A 143 -12.43 -5.66 6.07
C VAL A 143 -11.87 -6.69 5.08
N GLN A 144 -12.16 -7.97 5.30
CA GLN A 144 -11.84 -9.05 4.38
C GLN A 144 -12.43 -8.78 2.99
N LYS A 145 -13.72 -8.44 2.91
CA LYS A 145 -14.38 -8.11 1.64
C LYS A 145 -13.79 -6.88 0.96
N TYR A 146 -13.37 -5.87 1.72
CA TYR A 146 -12.70 -4.70 1.17
C TYR A 146 -11.40 -5.07 0.45
N PHE A 147 -10.50 -5.83 1.09
CA PHE A 147 -9.24 -6.24 0.46
C PHE A 147 -9.44 -7.24 -0.69
N GLN A 148 -10.46 -8.11 -0.63
CA GLN A 148 -10.85 -8.93 -1.78
C GLN A 148 -11.21 -8.07 -3.00
N LEU A 149 -11.94 -6.96 -2.80
CA LEU A 149 -12.30 -6.05 -3.88
C LEU A 149 -11.08 -5.33 -4.46
N VAL A 150 -10.16 -4.88 -3.59
CA VAL A 150 -8.89 -4.27 -4.01
C VAL A 150 -8.10 -5.23 -4.91
N VAL A 151 -7.93 -6.48 -4.48
CA VAL A 151 -7.19 -7.49 -5.25
C VAL A 151 -7.91 -7.87 -6.54
N ARG A 152 -9.23 -8.12 -6.50
CA ARG A 152 -10.04 -8.42 -7.69
C ARG A 152 -9.91 -7.36 -8.76
N ASN A 153 -9.94 -6.10 -8.35
CA ASN A 153 -9.86 -4.98 -9.27
C ASN A 153 -8.53 -4.96 -10.01
N TYR A 154 -7.42 -5.24 -9.31
CA TYR A 154 -6.09 -5.25 -9.91
C TYR A 154 -5.97 -6.25 -11.06
N TYR A 155 -6.25 -7.54 -10.84
CA TYR A 155 -5.99 -8.52 -11.89
C TYR A 155 -7.07 -8.52 -12.98
N ARG A 156 -8.30 -8.08 -12.69
CA ARG A 156 -9.35 -7.92 -13.71
C ARG A 156 -9.08 -6.75 -14.66
N ASN A 157 -8.68 -5.60 -14.13
CA ASN A 157 -8.51 -4.39 -14.95
C ASN A 157 -7.18 -4.33 -15.69
N ASN A 158 -6.16 -5.08 -15.23
CA ASN A 158 -4.84 -5.08 -15.84
C ASN A 158 -4.58 -6.31 -16.74
N GLU A 159 -5.59 -7.19 -16.91
CA GLU A 159 -5.44 -8.47 -17.64
C GLU A 159 -4.23 -9.30 -17.17
N VAL A 160 -3.84 -9.15 -15.89
CA VAL A 160 -2.65 -9.79 -15.33
C VAL A 160 -3.00 -11.21 -14.94
N SER A 161 -2.34 -12.17 -15.59
CA SER A 161 -2.31 -13.54 -15.11
C SER A 161 -1.33 -13.66 -13.93
N LEU A 162 -1.88 -13.74 -12.72
CA LEU A 162 -1.12 -13.83 -11.48
C LEU A 162 -0.31 -15.14 -11.39
N TRP A 163 -0.81 -16.22 -11.99
CA TRP A 163 -0.32 -17.59 -11.81
C TRP A 163 0.67 -18.06 -12.88
N ASN A 164 1.24 -17.14 -13.67
CA ASN A 164 2.26 -17.47 -14.65
C ASN A 164 3.64 -16.93 -14.25
N ASP A 165 4.68 -17.57 -14.77
CA ASP A 165 6.07 -17.18 -14.56
C ASP A 165 6.56 -16.10 -15.55
N GLN A 166 5.66 -15.27 -16.09
CA GLN A 166 6.05 -14.18 -17.00
C GLN A 166 6.32 -12.88 -16.23
N GLY A 167 7.24 -12.05 -16.74
CA GLY A 167 7.53 -10.73 -16.21
C GLY A 167 8.95 -10.58 -15.67
N THR A 168 9.21 -9.44 -15.04
CA THR A 168 10.47 -9.13 -14.36
C THR A 168 10.49 -9.70 -12.94
N PHE A 169 11.66 -9.70 -12.29
CA PHE A 169 11.78 -10.07 -10.86
C PHE A 169 10.79 -9.28 -9.96
N SER A 170 10.63 -7.99 -10.20
CA SER A 170 9.67 -7.15 -9.47
C SER A 170 8.22 -7.56 -9.72
N ASP A 171 7.89 -7.98 -10.95
CA ASP A 171 6.55 -8.48 -11.28
C ASP A 171 6.24 -9.78 -10.54
N HIS A 172 7.23 -10.69 -10.43
CA HIS A 172 7.07 -11.92 -9.66
C HIS A 172 6.82 -11.63 -8.18
N ILE A 173 7.60 -10.72 -7.56
CA ILE A 173 7.37 -10.32 -6.17
C ILE A 173 5.96 -9.74 -6.02
N LEU A 174 5.56 -8.84 -6.92
CA LEU A 174 4.24 -8.21 -6.87
C LEU A 174 3.13 -9.26 -6.96
N LYS A 175 3.23 -10.21 -7.89
CA LYS A 175 2.30 -11.33 -8.01
C LYS A 175 2.22 -12.14 -6.73
N THR A 176 3.35 -12.49 -6.12
CA THR A 176 3.38 -13.22 -4.84
C THR A 176 2.65 -12.45 -3.74
N ILE A 177 2.91 -11.15 -3.59
CA ILE A 177 2.25 -10.30 -2.59
C ILE A 177 0.72 -10.30 -2.80
N ILE A 178 0.28 -10.15 -4.05
CA ILE A 178 -1.14 -10.07 -4.39
C ILE A 178 -1.83 -11.43 -4.17
N ILE A 179 -1.20 -12.54 -4.59
CA ILE A 179 -1.73 -13.90 -4.37
C ILE A 179 -1.83 -14.19 -2.87
N GLN A 180 -0.79 -13.87 -2.10
CA GLN A 180 -0.82 -14.07 -0.64
C GLN A 180 -1.97 -13.29 0.01
N LEU A 181 -2.17 -12.02 -0.35
CA LEU A 181 -3.29 -11.23 0.17
C LEU A 181 -4.65 -11.77 -0.29
N ALA A 182 -4.77 -12.22 -1.55
CA ALA A 182 -5.97 -12.85 -2.08
C ALA A 182 -6.35 -14.10 -1.28
N CYS A 183 -5.41 -15.01 -1.07
CA CYS A 183 -5.65 -16.25 -0.35
C CYS A 183 -5.87 -15.99 1.15
N ARG A 184 -5.11 -15.07 1.79
CA ARG A 184 -5.34 -14.66 3.19
C ARG A 184 -6.75 -14.14 3.40
N THR A 185 -7.25 -13.35 2.46
CA THR A 185 -8.62 -12.82 2.50
C THR A 185 -9.66 -13.88 2.09
N ARG A 186 -9.30 -15.15 1.90
CA ARG A 186 -10.17 -16.26 1.47
C ARG A 186 -10.91 -15.95 0.18
N LEU A 187 -10.24 -15.30 -0.77
CA LEU A 187 -10.77 -15.08 -2.10
C LEU A 187 -10.94 -16.44 -2.80
N HIS A 188 -12.18 -16.80 -3.14
CA HIS A 188 -12.51 -18.13 -3.68
C HIS A 188 -11.66 -18.48 -4.91
N GLU A 189 -11.48 -17.52 -5.83
CA GLU A 189 -10.64 -17.71 -7.03
C GLU A 189 -9.17 -18.04 -6.68
N CYS A 190 -8.66 -17.54 -5.55
CA CYS A 190 -7.31 -17.85 -5.08
C CYS A 190 -7.26 -19.23 -4.44
N ILE A 191 -8.21 -19.54 -3.55
CA ILE A 191 -8.27 -20.82 -2.84
C ILE A 191 -8.41 -21.97 -3.85
N ASP A 192 -9.37 -21.89 -4.78
CA ASP A 192 -9.57 -22.93 -5.80
C ASP A 192 -8.29 -23.20 -6.60
N LYS A 193 -7.64 -22.12 -7.05
CA LYS A 193 -6.45 -22.23 -7.88
C LYS A 193 -5.26 -22.76 -7.09
N ALA A 194 -5.07 -22.31 -5.84
CA ALA A 194 -4.05 -22.82 -4.95
C ALA A 194 -4.26 -24.31 -4.65
N THR A 195 -5.49 -24.75 -4.38
CA THR A 195 -5.83 -26.15 -4.16
C THR A 195 -5.58 -27.00 -5.40
N THR A 196 -5.99 -26.54 -6.58
CA THR A 196 -5.71 -27.27 -7.84
C THR A 196 -4.20 -27.41 -8.07
N LEU A 197 -3.43 -26.33 -7.89
CA LEU A 197 -1.97 -26.38 -8.04
C LEU A 197 -1.30 -27.25 -6.99
N TRP A 198 -1.83 -27.28 -5.77
CA TRP A 198 -1.39 -28.19 -4.73
C TRP A 198 -1.61 -29.63 -5.14
N ASP A 199 -2.82 -30.00 -5.56
CA ASP A 199 -3.15 -31.36 -5.95
C ASP A 199 -2.34 -31.84 -7.16
N GLU A 200 -2.09 -30.96 -8.13
CA GLU A 200 -1.26 -31.23 -9.31
C GLU A 200 0.23 -31.36 -8.96
N GLY A 201 0.75 -30.46 -8.10
CA GLY A 201 2.19 -30.36 -7.79
C GLY A 201 2.65 -31.17 -6.58
N TYR A 202 1.75 -31.59 -5.69
CA TYR A 202 2.06 -32.37 -4.49
C TYR A 202 2.83 -33.67 -4.79
N PRO A 203 2.50 -34.45 -5.84
CA PRO A 203 3.29 -35.62 -6.22
C PRO A 203 4.75 -35.28 -6.55
N ASP A 204 5.01 -34.14 -7.21
CA ASP A 204 6.37 -33.72 -7.62
C ASP A 204 7.14 -33.07 -6.45
N LEU A 205 6.45 -32.31 -5.60
CA LEU A 205 6.95 -31.78 -4.32
C LEU A 205 7.40 -32.89 -3.38
N ALA A 206 6.59 -33.95 -3.24
CA ALA A 206 6.93 -35.13 -2.44
C ALA A 206 8.16 -35.89 -3.00
N ASN A 207 8.47 -35.70 -4.29
CA ASN A 207 9.60 -36.31 -4.98
C ASN A 207 10.84 -35.38 -5.10
N GLY A 208 10.80 -34.16 -4.53
CA GLY A 208 11.96 -33.26 -4.44
C GLY A 208 12.30 -32.47 -5.71
N LEU A 209 11.38 -32.36 -6.67
CA LEU A 209 11.57 -31.65 -7.94
C LEU A 209 10.71 -30.38 -7.95
N VAL A 210 11.20 -29.23 -7.47
CA VAL A 210 10.33 -28.03 -7.42
C VAL A 210 11.01 -26.73 -7.83
N ASN A 211 10.30 -26.01 -8.70
CA ASN A 211 10.59 -24.66 -9.15
C ASN A 211 10.14 -23.62 -8.10
N HIS A 212 11.02 -22.68 -7.77
CA HIS A 212 11.02 -21.92 -6.52
C HIS A 212 9.94 -20.82 -6.38
N SER A 213 9.15 -20.51 -7.41
CA SER A 213 8.19 -19.39 -7.39
C SER A 213 6.84 -19.72 -6.73
N LEU A 214 6.39 -20.99 -6.74
CA LEU A 214 5.05 -21.39 -6.28
C LEU A 214 5.03 -22.02 -4.88
N VAL A 215 6.17 -22.43 -4.35
CA VAL A 215 6.26 -23.17 -3.08
C VAL A 215 5.77 -22.35 -1.88
N SER A 216 6.03 -21.05 -1.83
CA SER A 216 5.61 -20.19 -0.72
C SER A 216 4.10 -19.97 -0.69
N VAL A 217 3.40 -19.96 -1.83
CA VAL A 217 1.93 -19.84 -1.86
C VAL A 217 1.27 -21.16 -1.46
N LEU A 218 1.89 -22.28 -1.84
CA LEU A 218 1.42 -23.63 -1.59
C LEU A 218 1.54 -24.04 -0.11
N LEU A 219 2.63 -23.64 0.58
CA LEU A 219 2.86 -24.02 1.99
C LEU A 219 2.11 -23.16 3.03
N PHE A 220 1.64 -21.96 2.67
CA PHE A 220 0.95 -21.08 3.63
C PHE A 220 -0.57 -21.35 3.73
N ASN A 221 -1.13 -22.16 2.83
CA ASN A 221 -2.57 -22.47 2.79
C ASN A 221 -2.92 -23.90 3.28
N SER A 222 -1.93 -24.67 3.75
CA SER A 222 -2.09 -26.01 4.35
C SER A 222 -2.27 -25.94 5.87
#